data_AF-A0A0C5PXH1-F1
#
_entry.id   AF-A0A0C5PXH1-F1
#
_cell.length_a   1.000
_cell.length_b   1.000
_cell.length_c   1.000
_cell.angle_alpha   90.00
_cell.angle_beta   90.00
_cell.angle_gamma   90.00
#
_symmetry.space_group_name_H-M   'P 1'
#
loop_
_entity.id
_entity.type
_entity.pdbx_description
1 polymer ?
#
loop_
_entity_poly.entity_id
_entity_poly.type
_entity_poly.pdbx_seq_one_letter_code
_entity_poly.pdbx_strand_id
1 'polypeptide(L)' 'MKNLKRFQFIGNLTKDTELRYTAKSTPIAIFDIAVNGSYKEQESGEVK' A
#
# COMPACT_ATOMS: atom_id res chain seq x y z
N MET A 1 21.47 17.26 -9.22
CA MET A 1 21.64 16.35 -8.06
C MET A 1 20.58 15.25 -8.19
N LYS A 2 20.95 13.96 -8.24
CA LYS A 2 19.97 12.85 -8.26
C LYS A 2 19.56 12.51 -6.83
N ASN A 3 18.28 12.25 -6.59
CA ASN A 3 17.73 11.86 -5.29
C ASN A 3 16.80 10.64 -5.47
N LEU A 4 16.79 9.71 -4.51
CA LEU A 4 15.93 8.52 -4.52
C LEU A 4 14.75 8.71 -3.57
N LYS A 5 13.53 8.61 -4.10
CA LYS A 5 12.31 8.46 -3.32
C LYS A 5 11.77 7.05 -3.51
N ARG A 6 11.85 6.21 -2.48
CA ARG A 6 11.39 4.82 -2.50
C ARG A 6 10.44 4.58 -1.35
N PHE A 7 9.29 3.99 -1.67
CA PHE A 7 8.26 3.57 -0.71
C PHE A 7 8.03 2.07 -0.82
N GLN A 8 7.76 1.40 0.30
CA GLN A 8 7.45 -0.03 0.38
C GLN A 8 6.26 -0.19 1.32
N PHE A 9 5.28 -1.00 0.91
CA PHE A 9 4.06 -1.25 1.67
C PHE A 9 3.80 -2.76 1.72
N ILE A 10 3.29 -3.25 2.85
CA ILE A 10 2.84 -4.63 3.05
C ILE A 10 1.47 -4.54 3.70
N GLY A 11 0.46 -5.19 3.10
CA GLY A 11 -0.92 -5.05 3.53
C GLY A 11 -1.87 -5.91 2.70
N ASN A 12 -3.17 -5.70 2.93
CA ASN A 12 -4.23 -6.44 2.24
C ASN A 12 -4.92 -5.57 1.18
N LEU A 13 -5.36 -6.17 0.08
CA LEU A 13 -6.24 -5.49 -0.88
C LEU A 13 -7.59 -5.16 -0.23
N THR A 14 -8.09 -3.95 -0.41
CA THR A 14 -9.40 -3.53 0.14
C THR A 14 -10.57 -3.87 -0.77
N LYS A 15 -10.29 -4.20 -2.02
CA LYS A 15 -11.21 -4.61 -3.07
C LYS A 15 -10.44 -5.28 -4.20
N ASP A 16 -11.17 -5.88 -5.12
CA ASP A 16 -10.57 -6.47 -6.32
C ASP A 16 -9.78 -5.43 -7.13
N THR A 17 -8.66 -5.87 -7.70
CA THR A 17 -7.81 -5.01 -8.53
C THR A 17 -8.51 -4.67 -9.83
N GLU A 18 -8.53 -3.40 -10.20
CA GLU A 18 -9.03 -2.96 -11.49
C GLU A 18 -7.92 -3.06 -12.54
N LEU A 19 -8.17 -3.82 -13.61
CA LEU A 19 -7.26 -3.94 -14.75
C LEU A 19 -7.78 -3.13 -15.94
N ARG A 20 -6.99 -2.17 -16.40
CA ARG A 20 -7.25 -1.36 -17.59
C ARG A 20 -6.16 -1.56 -18.64
N TYR A 21 -6.46 -1.18 -19.87
CA TYR A 21 -5.47 -1.13 -20.95
C TYR A 21 -5.38 0.29 -21.51
N THR A 22 -4.17 0.77 -21.76
CA THR A 22 -3.97 2.03 -22.49
C THR A 22 -4.39 1.88 -23.96
N ALA A 23 -4.50 3.00 -24.69
CA ALA A 23 -4.71 2.98 -26.13
C ALA A 23 -3.62 2.21 -26.92
N LYS A 24 -2.44 2.00 -26.32
CA LYS A 24 -1.34 1.19 -26.86
C LYS A 24 -1.33 -0.25 -26.30
N SER A 25 -2.45 -0.71 -25.76
CA SER A 25 -2.63 -2.05 -25.18
C SER A 25 -1.67 -2.39 -24.03
N THR A 26 -1.15 -1.39 -23.32
CA THR A 26 -0.34 -1.62 -22.11
C THR A 26 -1.26 -1.83 -20.92
N PRO A 27 -1.13 -2.93 -20.15
CA PRO A 27 -1.96 -3.16 -18.97
C PRO A 27 -1.57 -2.23 -17.82
N ILE A 28 -2.58 -1.73 -17.11
CA ILE A 28 -2.45 -0.91 -15.89
C ILE A 28 -3.31 -1.59 -14.81
N ALA A 29 -2.68 -1.96 -13.70
CA ALA A 29 -3.37 -2.43 -12.51
C ALA A 29 -3.54 -1.28 -11.51
N ILE A 30 -4.77 -1.06 -11.04
CA ILE A 30 -5.12 -0.09 -10.00
C ILE A 30 -5.63 -0.87 -8.79
N PHE A 31 -4.96 -0.71 -7.66
CA PHE A 31 -5.29 -1.41 -6.43
C PHE A 31 -5.08 -0.52 -5.21
N ASP A 32 -5.92 -0.72 -4.20
CA ASP A 32 -5.85 -0.04 -2.92
C ASP A 32 -5.42 -1.05 -1.84
N ILE A 33 -4.46 -0.67 -1.01
CA ILE A 33 -3.93 -1.51 0.08
C ILE A 33 -4.25 -0.91 1.45
N ALA A 34 -4.80 -1.73 2.34
CA ALA A 34 -4.89 -1.44 3.76
C ALA A 34 -3.60 -1.90 4.46
N VAL A 35 -2.91 -0.96 5.10
CA VAL A 35 -1.71 -1.22 5.91
C VAL A 35 -2.07 -0.98 7.37
N ASN A 36 -1.98 -2.02 8.18
CA ASN A 36 -2.19 -1.95 9.61
C ASN A 36 -0.84 -1.96 10.32
N GLY A 37 -0.69 -1.16 11.37
CA GLY A 37 0.45 -1.22 12.27
C GLY A 37 -0.06 -1.30 13.70
N SER A 38 0.42 -2.28 14.45
CA SER A 38 0.16 -2.37 15.89
C SER A 38 1.38 -1.93 16.66
N TYR A 39 1.21 -1.10 17.69
CA TYR A 39 2.27 -0.72 18.60
C TYR A 39 1.82 -0.90 20.06
N LYS A 40 2.78 -1.21 20.94
CA LYS A 40 2.52 -1.23 22.38
C LYS A 40 2.65 0.18 22.93
N GLU A 41 1.61 0.67 23.58
CA GLU A 41 1.68 1.92 24.33
C GLU A 41 2.56 1.70 25.57
N GLN A 42 3.54 2.59 25.76
CA GLN A 42 4.56 2.42 26.81
C GLN A 42 4.00 2.61 28.22
N GLU A 43 2.95 3.41 28.38
CA GLU A 43 2.41 3.79 29.69
C GLU A 43 1.35 2.80 30.19
N SER A 44 0.42 2.37 29.34
CA SER A 44 -0.66 1.44 29.68
C SER A 44 -0.29 -0.03 29.45
N GLY A 45 0.69 -0.31 28.57
CA GLY A 45 1.01 -1.65 28.10
C GLY A 45 0.01 -2.23 27.09
N GLU A 46 -1.03 -1.47 26.70
CA GLU A 46 -2.04 -1.90 25.75
C GLU A 46 -1.48 -1.96 24.31
N VAL A 47 -1.95 -2.93 23.53
CA VAL A 47 -1.66 -3.01 22.09
C VAL A 47 -2.71 -2.21 21.35
N LYS A 48 -2.28 -1.17 20.64
CA LYS A 48 -3.12 -0.36 19.73
C LYS A 48 -2.74 -0.62 18.29
#